data_AF-A0A7S4C475-F1
#
_entry.id   AF-A0A7S4C475-F1
#
_cell.length_a   1.000
_cell.length_b   1.000
_cell.length_c   1.000
_cell.angle_alpha   90.00
_cell.angle_beta   90.00
_cell.angle_gamma   90.00
#
_symmetry.space_group_name_H-M   'P 1'
#
loop_
_entity.id
_entity.type
_entity.pdbx_description
1 polymer ?
#
loop_
_entity_poly.entity_id
_entity_poly.type
_entity_poly.pdbx_seq_one_letter_code
_entity_poly.pdbx_strand_id
1 'polypeptide(L)'
;RLITMAPSTEFTQERLLALAPQKQLVISFTNRVRIDFARTWAFHARAAGVAAFLIGATDRHALSELQHMEIPCFSMATNLPQGEWPWGSPSFKSLGPHKIELIYKTISWGFELVITDIDALVLREPFAHMSRWPDAAFLTTSDHLGNTTADDGLETHNAIHSAFNIGYMFFRKSALPLVTEWRRVIAEQPRSRWDQGEFNRIARLGWNPRRTSGLSDPRLFWSYKSSLIGGVLSISLFCGGHNYFVSQFPQRLGMTPYSIHTTFQYGAAAGKRHRLREARVWIDPPEYYDPPEGLLVFPIDVPESLVYPKGGMTTRGHIALINHQMRQIRSGLALAHVLGRKLVLPSVICGYDKAWYPLSSAPTSRGAFGGARGFILPIRNCPVDHFLEIGMLSPTQTLREYSFLSNPRTPAAVLSSRATTKLELEKGAAETERLAKDLGSFKVLNVTNLHTVDVVNSGLLSTIQRIAFTTKMRHAGGGWC
;
A
#
# COMPACT_ATOMS: atom_id res chain seq x y z
N ARG A 1 3.28 -46.89 0.00
CA ARG A 1 3.24 -45.49 0.48
C ARG A 1 4.39 -44.75 -0.19
N LEU A 2 4.14 -44.02 -1.26
CA LEU A 2 5.14 -43.15 -1.88
C LEU A 2 5.50 -42.09 -0.85
N ILE A 3 6.73 -42.10 -0.36
CA ILE A 3 7.28 -41.03 0.46
C ILE A 3 7.41 -39.84 -0.49
N THR A 4 6.41 -38.97 -0.51
CA THR A 4 6.54 -37.65 -1.10
C THR A 4 7.61 -36.92 -0.30
N MET A 5 8.85 -36.91 -0.80
CA MET A 5 9.91 -36.09 -0.24
C MET A 5 9.39 -34.66 -0.18
N ALA A 6 9.51 -34.01 0.98
CA ALA A 6 9.15 -32.61 1.10
C ALA A 6 9.90 -31.82 0.01
N PRO A 7 9.22 -30.92 -0.73
CA PRO A 7 9.88 -30.17 -1.79
C PRO A 7 11.10 -29.42 -1.23
N SER A 8 12.24 -29.50 -1.93
CA SER A 8 13.47 -28.81 -1.52
C SER A 8 13.19 -27.32 -1.29
N THR A 9 13.64 -26.80 -0.15
CA THR A 9 13.50 -25.39 0.22
C THR A 9 14.76 -24.58 -0.07
N GLU A 10 15.74 -25.18 -0.74
CA GLU A 10 16.99 -24.50 -1.08
C GLU A 10 16.82 -23.54 -2.26
N PHE A 11 17.70 -22.53 -2.32
CA PHE A 11 17.77 -21.58 -3.43
C PHE A 11 18.95 -21.94 -4.34
N THR A 12 18.71 -22.86 -5.28
CA THR A 12 19.71 -23.40 -6.21
C THR A 12 19.34 -23.12 -7.66
N GLN A 13 20.35 -23.12 -8.53
CA GLN A 13 20.16 -22.86 -9.96
C GLN A 13 19.23 -23.90 -10.61
N GLU A 14 19.40 -25.18 -10.27
CA GLU A 14 18.65 -26.30 -10.83
C GLU A 14 17.16 -26.15 -10.51
N ARG A 15 16.84 -25.76 -9.28
CA ARG A 15 15.46 -25.54 -8.84
C ARG A 15 14.84 -24.35 -9.56
N LEU A 16 15.58 -23.25 -9.72
CA LEU A 16 15.07 -22.09 -10.46
C LEU A 16 14.84 -22.41 -11.94
N LEU A 17 15.72 -23.21 -12.56
CA LEU A 17 15.54 -23.64 -13.96
C LEU A 17 14.31 -24.53 -14.13
N ALA A 18 14.05 -25.42 -13.15
CA ALA A 18 12.84 -26.24 -13.15
C ALA A 18 11.56 -25.40 -12.97
N LEU A 19 11.60 -24.37 -12.13
CA LEU A 19 10.46 -23.48 -11.87
C LEU A 19 10.21 -22.48 -13.00
N ALA A 20 11.28 -21.91 -13.57
CA ALA A 20 11.24 -20.86 -14.57
C ALA A 20 12.10 -21.24 -15.80
N PRO A 21 11.65 -22.16 -16.66
CA PRO A 21 12.39 -22.59 -17.84
C PRO A 21 12.72 -21.45 -18.82
N GLN A 22 11.84 -20.44 -18.90
CA GLN A 22 12.02 -19.22 -19.71
C GLN A 22 13.02 -18.23 -19.08
N LYS A 23 13.58 -18.57 -17.93
CA LYS A 23 14.54 -17.76 -17.17
C LYS A 23 14.00 -16.37 -16.77
N GLN A 24 12.69 -16.26 -16.59
CA GLN A 24 12.01 -15.08 -16.07
C GLN A 24 11.45 -15.41 -14.70
N LEU A 25 11.85 -14.66 -13.68
CA LEU A 25 11.50 -14.98 -12.30
C LEU A 25 11.15 -13.72 -11.50
N VAL A 26 10.04 -13.77 -10.78
CA VAL A 26 9.69 -12.76 -9.78
C VAL A 26 10.04 -13.26 -8.37
N ILE A 27 10.83 -12.51 -7.61
CA ILE A 27 11.20 -12.87 -6.24
C ILE A 27 10.71 -11.80 -5.26
N SER A 28 10.13 -12.24 -4.15
CA SER A 28 9.99 -11.43 -2.94
C SER A 28 10.50 -12.18 -1.72
N PHE A 29 10.39 -11.59 -0.53
CA PHE A 29 10.82 -12.19 0.71
C PHE A 29 9.98 -11.67 1.88
N THR A 30 9.77 -12.50 2.89
CA THR A 30 8.90 -12.18 4.02
C THR A 30 9.37 -12.83 5.32
N ASN A 31 8.87 -12.30 6.43
CA ASN A 31 9.02 -12.86 7.76
C ASN A 31 7.64 -13.22 8.34
N ARG A 32 7.62 -13.88 9.51
CA ARG A 32 6.39 -14.29 10.20
C ARG A 32 5.38 -13.15 10.40
N VAL A 33 5.86 -11.93 10.63
CA VAL A 33 5.00 -10.77 10.92
C VAL A 33 4.37 -10.17 9.66
N ARG A 34 4.91 -10.48 8.48
CA ARG A 34 4.44 -10.04 7.15
C ARG A 34 3.89 -11.18 6.31
N ILE A 35 3.53 -12.31 6.92
CA ILE A 35 3.03 -13.48 6.20
C ILE A 35 1.69 -13.22 5.50
N ASP A 36 0.88 -12.32 6.06
CA ASP A 36 -0.38 -11.83 5.48
C ASP A 36 -0.15 -10.99 4.21
N PHE A 37 0.91 -10.19 4.17
CA PHE A 37 1.36 -9.51 2.94
C PHE A 37 1.75 -10.54 1.88
N ALA A 38 2.47 -11.59 2.26
CA ALA A 38 2.89 -12.62 1.31
C ALA A 38 1.70 -13.37 0.69
N ARG A 39 0.64 -13.62 1.46
CA ARG A 39 -0.62 -14.18 0.94
C ARG A 39 -1.24 -13.27 -0.12
N THR A 40 -1.39 -11.97 0.19
CA THR A 40 -1.95 -10.98 -0.74
C THR A 40 -1.07 -10.85 -1.99
N TRP A 41 0.25 -10.77 -1.81
CA TRP A 41 1.21 -10.67 -2.89
C TRP A 41 1.16 -11.88 -3.83
N ALA A 42 1.18 -13.10 -3.28
CA ALA A 42 1.12 -14.33 -4.06
C ALA A 42 -0.22 -14.49 -4.79
N PHE A 43 -1.33 -14.05 -4.19
CA PHE A 43 -2.63 -14.03 -4.85
C PHE A 43 -2.59 -13.18 -6.13
N HIS A 44 -2.03 -11.96 -6.06
CA HIS A 44 -1.95 -11.09 -7.23
C HIS A 44 -0.94 -11.56 -8.26
N ALA A 45 0.23 -12.07 -7.85
CA ALA A 45 1.19 -12.66 -8.79
C ALA A 45 0.54 -13.80 -9.61
N ARG A 46 -0.23 -14.68 -8.95
CA ARG A 46 -1.01 -15.74 -9.63
C ARG A 46 -2.09 -15.17 -10.54
N ALA A 47 -2.90 -14.23 -10.05
CA ALA A 47 -3.99 -13.62 -10.82
C ALA A 47 -3.48 -12.84 -12.05
N ALA A 48 -2.29 -12.26 -11.95
CA ALA A 48 -1.61 -11.58 -13.04
C ALA A 48 -1.00 -12.52 -14.09
N GLY A 49 -1.03 -13.84 -13.87
CA GLY A 49 -0.44 -14.82 -14.77
C GLY A 49 1.09 -14.87 -14.73
N VAL A 50 1.71 -14.47 -13.62
CA VAL A 50 3.17 -14.60 -13.44
C VAL A 50 3.54 -16.08 -13.44
N ALA A 51 4.22 -16.53 -14.50
CA ALA A 51 4.52 -17.94 -14.73
C ALA A 51 5.39 -18.55 -13.62
N ALA A 52 6.34 -17.78 -13.09
CA ALA A 52 7.24 -18.24 -12.05
C ALA A 52 7.53 -17.14 -11.03
N PHE A 53 7.26 -17.44 -9.76
CA PHE A 53 7.65 -16.60 -8.64
C PHE A 53 8.09 -17.42 -7.43
N LEU A 54 8.87 -16.80 -6.53
CA LEU A 54 9.27 -17.37 -5.26
C LEU A 54 9.25 -16.33 -4.14
N ILE A 55 8.90 -16.77 -2.93
CA ILE A 55 9.01 -15.97 -1.72
C ILE A 55 10.07 -16.56 -0.78
N GLY A 56 11.14 -15.80 -0.52
CA GLY A 56 12.16 -16.14 0.46
C GLY A 56 11.65 -15.96 1.89
N ALA A 57 11.58 -17.04 2.66
CA ALA A 57 11.20 -16.99 4.06
C ALA A 57 12.43 -16.68 4.93
N THR A 58 12.42 -15.55 5.65
CA THR A 58 13.56 -15.13 6.46
C THR A 58 13.68 -15.88 7.79
N ASP A 59 12.62 -16.59 8.18
CA ASP A 59 12.53 -17.39 9.40
C ASP A 59 11.74 -18.69 9.15
N ARG A 60 11.92 -19.68 10.05
CA ARG A 60 11.31 -21.01 9.91
C ARG A 60 9.78 -21.01 9.93
N HIS A 61 9.16 -20.08 10.66
CA HIS A 61 7.72 -20.04 10.71
C HIS A 61 7.14 -19.51 9.40
N ALA A 62 7.70 -18.43 8.86
CA ALA A 62 7.32 -17.94 7.54
C ALA A 62 7.44 -19.06 6.48
N LEU A 63 8.52 -19.86 6.55
CA LEU A 63 8.71 -20.99 5.63
C LEU A 63 7.59 -22.03 5.76
N SER A 64 7.30 -22.46 6.99
CA SER A 64 6.24 -23.44 7.28
C SER A 64 4.86 -22.95 6.82
N GLU A 65 4.53 -21.70 7.08
CA GLU A 65 3.25 -21.10 6.68
C GLU A 65 3.12 -20.99 5.16
N LEU A 66 4.18 -20.55 4.47
CA LEU A 66 4.19 -20.48 3.00
C LEU A 66 4.01 -21.88 2.39
N GLN A 67 4.66 -22.90 2.94
CA GLN A 67 4.48 -24.28 2.51
C GLN A 67 3.06 -24.79 2.75
N HIS A 68 2.48 -24.49 3.92
CA HIS A 68 1.09 -24.86 4.24
C HIS A 68 0.07 -24.19 3.32
N MET A 69 0.34 -22.94 2.91
CA MET A 69 -0.47 -22.21 1.92
C MET A 69 -0.16 -22.57 0.46
N GLU A 70 0.72 -23.56 0.22
CA GLU A 70 1.19 -23.98 -1.10
C GLU A 70 1.75 -22.82 -1.93
N ILE A 71 2.38 -21.83 -1.28
CA ILE A 71 3.04 -20.70 -1.92
C ILE A 71 4.49 -21.09 -2.24
N PRO A 72 4.93 -21.00 -3.51
CA PRO A 72 6.31 -21.27 -3.89
C PRO A 72 7.30 -20.45 -3.05
N CYS A 73 8.15 -21.14 -2.29
CA CYS A 73 9.02 -20.49 -1.31
C CYS A 73 10.38 -21.18 -1.16
N PHE A 74 11.34 -20.48 -0.57
CA PHE A 74 12.65 -21.03 -0.22
C PHE A 74 13.09 -20.49 1.15
N SER A 75 13.99 -21.21 1.80
CA SER A 75 14.62 -20.74 3.03
C SER A 75 15.61 -19.62 2.70
N MET A 76 15.31 -18.43 3.18
CA MET A 76 16.24 -17.30 3.22
C MET A 76 16.65 -17.06 4.67
N ALA A 77 16.89 -18.14 5.43
CA ALA A 77 17.11 -18.08 6.87
C ALA A 77 18.15 -17.02 7.23
N THR A 78 17.74 -16.07 8.07
CA THR A 78 18.60 -15.01 8.59
C THR A 78 18.76 -15.17 10.10
N ASN A 79 19.85 -14.66 10.67
CA ASN A 79 20.02 -14.57 12.12
C ASN A 79 19.33 -13.32 12.72
N LEU A 80 18.36 -12.73 12.01
CA LEU A 80 17.71 -11.49 12.41
C LEU A 80 16.71 -11.72 13.55
N PRO A 81 16.56 -10.75 14.46
CA PRO A 81 15.55 -10.84 15.51
C PRO A 81 14.14 -10.89 14.90
N GLN A 82 13.31 -11.76 15.45
CA GLN A 82 11.90 -11.87 15.06
C GLN A 82 11.16 -10.57 15.42
N GLY A 83 10.31 -10.07 14.52
CA GLY A 83 9.48 -8.89 14.81
C GLY A 83 9.17 -8.02 13.59
N GLU A 84 8.47 -6.91 13.83
CA GLU A 84 8.41 -5.81 12.86
C GLU A 84 9.74 -5.08 12.81
N TRP A 85 10.17 -4.71 11.60
CA TRP A 85 11.39 -3.94 11.39
C TRP A 85 11.00 -2.55 10.87
N PRO A 86 10.97 -1.52 11.75
CA PRO A 86 10.68 -0.15 11.33
C PRO A 86 11.65 0.31 10.26
N TRP A 87 11.17 1.21 9.39
CA TRP A 87 12.00 1.83 8.37
C TRP A 87 13.24 2.47 9.00
N GLY A 88 14.42 2.20 8.43
CA GLY A 88 15.69 2.71 8.90
C GLY A 88 16.32 1.99 10.11
N SER A 89 15.63 1.01 10.72
CA SER A 89 16.17 0.23 11.85
C SER A 89 17.38 -0.65 11.46
N PRO A 90 18.22 -1.08 12.43
CA PRO A 90 19.34 -2.00 12.15
C PRO A 90 18.89 -3.33 11.53
N SER A 91 17.75 -3.88 11.97
CA SER A 91 17.16 -5.10 11.40
C SER A 91 16.67 -4.90 9.96
N PHE A 92 16.07 -3.74 9.66
CA PHE A 92 15.71 -3.38 8.29
C PHE A 92 16.95 -3.29 7.38
N LYS A 93 18.02 -2.63 7.84
CA LYS A 93 19.26 -2.47 7.07
C LYS A 93 19.99 -3.79 6.79
N SER A 94 19.86 -4.77 7.67
CA SER A 94 20.53 -6.08 7.56
C SER A 94 19.83 -7.08 6.62
N LEU A 95 18.63 -6.74 6.11
CA LEU A 95 18.03 -7.43 4.96
C LEU A 95 18.72 -7.10 3.64
N GLY A 96 19.28 -5.89 3.51
CA GLY A 96 19.92 -5.40 2.29
C GLY A 96 20.92 -6.40 1.69
N PRO A 97 21.91 -6.91 2.46
CA PRO A 97 22.85 -7.91 1.97
C PRO A 97 22.19 -9.17 1.37
N HIS A 98 21.13 -9.68 2.00
CA HIS A 98 20.42 -10.88 1.54
C HIS A 98 19.68 -10.62 0.23
N LYS A 99 18.98 -9.49 0.12
CA LYS A 99 18.33 -9.05 -1.12
C LYS A 99 19.33 -8.96 -2.28
N ILE A 100 20.48 -8.33 -2.03
CA ILE A 100 21.52 -8.15 -3.06
C ILE A 100 22.14 -9.49 -3.46
N GLU A 101 22.34 -10.41 -2.51
CA GLU A 101 22.80 -11.77 -2.79
C GLU A 101 21.82 -12.52 -3.70
N LEU A 102 20.51 -12.41 -3.46
CA LEU A 102 19.49 -13.00 -4.31
C LEU A 102 19.54 -12.45 -5.73
N ILE A 103 19.67 -11.12 -5.87
CA ILE A 103 19.82 -10.46 -7.18
C ILE A 103 21.05 -11.01 -7.89
N TYR A 104 22.21 -10.97 -7.23
CA TYR A 104 23.49 -11.42 -7.77
C TYR A 104 23.42 -12.87 -8.27
N LYS A 105 22.99 -13.81 -7.41
CA LYS A 105 22.88 -15.23 -7.78
C LYS A 105 21.97 -15.43 -8.98
N THR A 106 20.75 -14.90 -8.92
CA THR A 106 19.72 -15.09 -9.95
C THR A 106 20.19 -14.61 -11.32
N ILE A 107 20.73 -13.38 -11.39
CA ILE A 107 21.18 -12.84 -12.68
C ILE A 107 22.51 -13.46 -13.14
N SER A 108 23.37 -13.95 -12.22
CA SER A 108 24.57 -14.72 -12.58
C SER A 108 24.25 -16.04 -13.26
N TRP A 109 23.14 -16.68 -12.86
CA TRP A 109 22.59 -17.88 -13.50
C TRP A 109 21.86 -17.58 -14.83
N GLY A 110 21.79 -16.31 -15.23
CA GLY A 110 21.26 -15.85 -16.51
C GLY A 110 19.75 -15.66 -16.54
N PHE A 111 19.12 -15.45 -15.38
CA PHE A 111 17.70 -15.09 -15.30
C PHE A 111 17.51 -13.59 -15.49
N GLU A 112 16.40 -13.22 -16.12
CA GLU A 112 15.77 -11.92 -15.94
C GLU A 112 14.98 -11.94 -14.63
N LEU A 113 15.27 -10.99 -13.75
CA LEU A 113 14.73 -10.96 -12.41
C LEU A 113 13.87 -9.71 -12.22
N VAL A 114 12.65 -9.88 -11.73
CA VAL A 114 11.94 -8.84 -11.00
C VAL A 114 12.02 -9.15 -9.52
N ILE A 115 12.62 -8.27 -8.73
CA ILE A 115 12.65 -8.38 -7.28
C ILE A 115 11.77 -7.31 -6.66
N THR A 116 10.92 -7.70 -5.70
CA THR A 116 10.05 -6.76 -4.99
C THR A 116 10.13 -6.94 -3.48
N ASP A 117 9.97 -5.84 -2.75
CA ASP A 117 9.56 -5.91 -1.34
C ASP A 117 8.14 -6.53 -1.28
N ILE A 118 7.80 -7.18 -0.15
CA ILE A 118 6.54 -7.94 -0.03
C ILE A 118 5.29 -7.05 -0.02
N ASP A 119 5.47 -5.76 0.23
CA ASP A 119 4.46 -4.71 0.24
C ASP A 119 4.50 -3.82 -1.02
N ALA A 120 5.21 -4.30 -2.05
CA ALA A 120 5.11 -3.89 -3.45
C ALA A 120 4.41 -4.99 -4.25
N LEU A 121 3.08 -4.88 -4.38
CA LEU A 121 2.26 -5.91 -5.03
C LEU A 121 2.56 -5.98 -6.53
N VAL A 122 2.56 -7.20 -7.08
CA VAL A 122 2.63 -7.44 -8.53
C VAL A 122 1.23 -7.66 -9.06
N LEU A 123 0.68 -6.68 -9.78
CA LEU A 123 -0.72 -6.67 -10.23
C LEU A 123 -0.89 -7.04 -11.70
N ARG A 124 0.20 -7.06 -12.47
CA ARG A 124 0.24 -7.44 -13.89
C ARG A 124 1.55 -8.17 -14.17
N GLU A 125 1.54 -9.04 -15.18
CA GLU A 125 2.74 -9.70 -15.71
C GLU A 125 3.77 -8.63 -16.14
N PRO A 126 4.97 -8.59 -15.54
CA PRO A 126 5.90 -7.49 -15.80
C PRO A 126 6.85 -7.70 -16.98
N PHE A 127 7.18 -8.92 -17.37
CA PHE A 127 8.27 -9.18 -18.31
C PHE A 127 7.97 -8.69 -19.72
N ALA A 128 6.74 -8.83 -20.21
CA ALA A 128 6.33 -8.27 -21.51
C ALA A 128 6.43 -6.74 -21.57
N HIS A 129 6.30 -6.07 -20.43
CA HIS A 129 6.54 -4.63 -20.34
C HIS A 129 8.04 -4.32 -20.39
N MET A 130 8.86 -5.03 -19.62
CA MET A 130 10.31 -4.81 -19.56
C MET A 130 11.03 -5.20 -20.86
N SER A 131 10.46 -6.09 -21.68
CA SER A 131 11.05 -6.51 -22.97
C SER A 131 11.05 -5.39 -24.02
N ARG A 132 10.31 -4.30 -23.81
CA ARG A 132 10.33 -3.10 -24.67
C ARG A 132 11.69 -2.40 -24.68
N TRP A 133 12.49 -2.59 -23.63
CA TRP A 133 13.81 -1.96 -23.47
C TRP A 133 14.91 -3.04 -23.38
N PRO A 134 15.29 -3.69 -24.49
CA PRO A 134 16.20 -4.84 -24.48
C PRO A 134 17.64 -4.49 -24.05
N ASP A 135 18.05 -3.23 -24.21
CA ASP A 135 19.34 -2.70 -23.81
C ASP A 135 19.43 -2.37 -22.31
N ALA A 136 18.30 -2.19 -21.62
CA ALA A 136 18.28 -1.88 -20.19
C ALA A 136 18.85 -3.04 -19.36
N ALA A 137 19.91 -2.77 -18.61
CA ALA A 137 20.48 -3.70 -17.66
C ALA A 137 19.62 -3.79 -16.38
N PHE A 138 19.03 -2.66 -15.98
CA PHE A 138 18.05 -2.61 -14.90
C PHE A 138 16.96 -1.57 -15.17
N LEU A 139 15.79 -1.78 -14.58
CA LEU A 139 14.72 -0.79 -14.46
C LEU A 139 14.29 -0.72 -12.99
N THR A 140 14.03 0.48 -12.48
CA THR A 140 13.74 0.66 -11.05
C THR A 140 12.57 1.62 -10.85
N THR A 141 11.81 1.42 -9.77
CA THR A 141 10.86 2.44 -9.29
C THR A 141 11.58 3.67 -8.73
N SER A 142 10.83 4.74 -8.46
CA SER A 142 11.34 6.01 -7.93
C SER A 142 10.50 6.51 -6.77
N ASP A 143 11.14 7.21 -5.83
CA ASP A 143 10.48 8.00 -4.78
C ASP A 143 10.11 9.42 -5.28
N HIS A 144 10.13 9.63 -6.60
CA HIS A 144 9.62 10.85 -7.23
C HIS A 144 8.09 10.93 -7.11
N LEU A 145 7.58 12.13 -6.82
CA LEU A 145 6.14 12.32 -6.57
C LEU A 145 5.40 13.08 -7.67
N GLY A 146 6.14 13.69 -8.60
CA GLY A 146 5.56 14.42 -9.72
C GLY A 146 5.39 13.52 -10.95
N ASN A 147 4.20 13.43 -11.52
CA ASN A 147 4.05 12.70 -12.78
C ASN A 147 4.84 13.41 -13.90
N THR A 148 5.63 12.66 -14.68
CA THR A 148 6.33 13.19 -15.86
C THR A 148 5.91 12.55 -17.18
N THR A 149 5.01 11.58 -17.15
CA THR A 149 4.56 10.84 -18.33
C THR A 149 3.05 10.73 -18.38
N ALA A 150 2.48 10.70 -19.59
CA ALA A 150 1.05 10.44 -19.79
C ALA A 150 0.81 9.13 -20.56
N ASP A 151 1.89 8.39 -20.85
CA ASP A 151 1.88 7.13 -21.58
C ASP A 151 2.36 5.98 -20.70
N ASP A 152 2.47 4.80 -21.30
CA ASP A 152 2.91 3.58 -20.65
C ASP A 152 4.43 3.34 -20.76
N GLY A 153 5.22 4.39 -20.97
CA GLY A 153 6.68 4.30 -21.08
C GLY A 153 7.43 4.44 -19.75
N LEU A 154 8.74 4.68 -19.84
CA LEU A 154 9.59 5.03 -18.70
C LEU A 154 9.39 6.50 -18.29
N GLU A 155 9.77 6.85 -17.06
CA GLU A 155 9.87 8.23 -16.61
C GLU A 155 10.83 9.05 -17.48
N THR A 156 10.51 10.33 -17.68
CA THR A 156 11.41 11.24 -18.39
C THR A 156 12.61 11.61 -17.53
N HIS A 157 13.63 12.19 -18.16
CA HIS A 157 14.83 12.63 -17.44
C HIS A 157 14.56 13.72 -16.38
N ASN A 158 13.37 14.32 -16.36
CA ASN A 158 12.98 15.26 -15.31
C ASN A 158 12.72 14.58 -13.95
N ALA A 159 12.34 13.29 -13.93
CA ALA A 159 11.98 12.55 -12.70
C ALA A 159 13.11 11.66 -12.15
N ILE A 160 14.14 11.37 -12.94
CA ILE A 160 15.18 10.39 -12.59
C ILE A 160 16.26 10.93 -11.63
N HIS A 161 16.16 12.20 -11.24
CA HIS A 161 17.05 12.82 -10.26
C HIS A 161 16.63 12.57 -8.81
N SER A 162 15.37 12.17 -8.58
CA SER A 162 14.92 11.72 -7.25
C SER A 162 15.48 10.34 -6.92
N ALA A 163 15.43 9.96 -5.64
CA ALA A 163 15.90 8.66 -5.20
C ALA A 163 15.18 7.53 -5.96
N PHE A 164 15.96 6.60 -6.51
CA PHE A 164 15.46 5.32 -6.99
C PHE A 164 14.98 4.52 -5.80
N ASN A 165 13.75 4.05 -5.88
CA ASN A 165 13.15 3.16 -4.91
C ASN A 165 13.49 1.71 -5.30
N ILE A 166 14.01 0.94 -4.35
CA ILE A 166 14.47 -0.44 -4.58
C ILE A 166 13.47 -1.51 -4.13
N GLY A 167 12.20 -1.14 -3.90
CA GLY A 167 11.13 -2.06 -3.55
C GLY A 167 10.48 -2.74 -4.75
N TYR A 168 10.77 -2.28 -5.98
CA TYR A 168 10.45 -2.99 -7.21
C TYR A 168 11.54 -2.70 -8.25
N MET A 169 12.27 -3.75 -8.63
CA MET A 169 13.41 -3.62 -9.54
C MET A 169 13.43 -4.77 -10.53
N PHE A 170 13.76 -4.45 -11.78
CA PHE A 170 14.04 -5.41 -12.83
C PHE A 170 15.55 -5.44 -13.11
N PHE A 171 16.12 -6.62 -13.34
CA PHE A 171 17.52 -6.82 -13.66
C PHE A 171 17.73 -7.87 -14.74
N ARG A 172 18.75 -7.64 -15.56
CA ARG A 172 19.35 -8.62 -16.48
C ARG A 172 20.78 -8.96 -16.07
N LYS A 173 21.34 -10.00 -16.68
CA LYS A 173 22.75 -10.38 -16.53
C LYS A 173 23.72 -9.22 -16.83
N SER A 174 23.38 -8.30 -17.73
CA SER A 174 24.20 -7.11 -18.03
C SER A 174 24.35 -6.15 -16.85
N ALA A 175 23.52 -6.26 -15.80
CA ALA A 175 23.68 -5.50 -14.56
C ALA A 175 24.71 -6.07 -13.58
N LEU A 176 25.27 -7.26 -13.87
CA LEU A 176 26.23 -7.94 -12.98
C LEU A 176 27.39 -7.04 -12.49
N PRO A 177 28.04 -6.21 -13.33
CA PRO A 177 29.12 -5.35 -12.85
C PRO A 177 28.69 -4.38 -11.74
N LEU A 178 27.50 -3.77 -11.86
CA LEU A 178 26.92 -2.89 -10.85
C LEU A 178 26.54 -3.69 -9.61
N VAL A 179 25.82 -4.80 -9.78
CA VAL A 179 25.34 -5.62 -8.66
C VAL A 179 26.51 -6.22 -7.86
N THR A 180 27.60 -6.59 -8.54
CA THR A 180 28.82 -7.09 -7.90
C THR A 180 29.48 -6.01 -7.03
N GLU A 181 29.59 -4.77 -7.52
CA GLU A 181 30.10 -3.66 -6.71
C GLU A 181 29.16 -3.35 -5.54
N TRP A 182 27.85 -3.33 -5.77
CA TRP A 182 26.85 -3.08 -4.74
C TRP A 182 26.92 -4.12 -3.61
N ARG A 183 26.98 -5.40 -3.98
CA ARG A 183 27.16 -6.53 -3.06
C ARG A 183 28.43 -6.38 -2.24
N ARG A 184 29.56 -6.10 -2.89
CA ARG A 184 30.87 -5.95 -2.25
C ARG A 184 30.86 -4.81 -1.23
N VAL A 185 30.39 -3.62 -1.61
CA VAL A 185 30.37 -2.45 -0.72
C VAL A 185 29.46 -2.67 0.48
N ILE A 186 28.27 -3.27 0.28
CA ILE A 186 27.35 -3.54 1.38
C ILE A 186 27.90 -4.61 2.34
N ALA A 187 28.61 -5.62 1.82
CA ALA A 187 29.27 -6.63 2.64
C ALA A 187 30.45 -6.07 3.45
N GLU A 188 31.25 -5.17 2.86
CA GLU A 188 32.40 -4.53 3.52
C GLU A 188 31.99 -3.44 4.53
N GLN A 189 30.86 -2.76 4.29
CA GLN A 189 30.43 -1.60 5.08
C GLN A 189 28.97 -1.69 5.57
N PRO A 190 28.54 -2.81 6.21
CA PRO A 190 27.13 -3.07 6.53
C PRO A 190 26.54 -2.11 7.58
N ARG A 191 27.38 -1.38 8.32
CA ARG A 191 26.94 -0.39 9.34
C ARG A 191 26.76 1.02 8.78
N SER A 192 27.58 1.42 7.81
CA SER A 192 27.61 2.80 7.27
C SER A 192 26.89 2.92 5.93
N ARG A 193 26.75 1.82 5.18
CA ARG A 193 26.09 1.79 3.89
C ARG A 193 24.74 1.09 3.98
N TRP A 194 23.73 1.75 3.45
CA TRP A 194 22.37 1.23 3.32
C TRP A 194 22.11 0.87 1.85
N ASP A 195 21.38 -0.22 1.60
CA ASP A 195 21.21 -0.82 0.28
C ASP A 195 20.64 0.17 -0.75
N GLN A 196 19.55 0.87 -0.46
CA GLN A 196 18.96 1.86 -1.38
C GLN A 196 19.90 3.03 -1.65
N GLY A 197 20.47 3.60 -0.59
CA GLY A 197 21.40 4.73 -0.71
C GLY A 197 22.62 4.37 -1.57
N GLU A 198 23.16 3.17 -1.36
CA GLU A 198 24.34 2.71 -2.09
C GLU A 198 24.03 2.33 -3.54
N PHE A 199 22.88 1.70 -3.82
CA PHE A 199 22.42 1.50 -5.19
C PHE A 199 22.27 2.83 -5.94
N ASN A 200 21.62 3.82 -5.31
CA ASN A 200 21.46 5.15 -5.87
C ASN A 200 22.80 5.82 -6.20
N ARG A 201 23.82 5.64 -5.36
CA ARG A 201 25.18 6.17 -5.57
C ARG A 201 25.88 5.45 -6.72
N ILE A 202 25.88 4.11 -6.71
CA ILE A 202 26.61 3.29 -7.70
C ILE A 202 25.96 3.40 -9.08
N ALA A 203 24.63 3.32 -9.18
CA ALA A 203 23.92 3.50 -10.44
C ALA A 203 24.23 4.86 -11.07
N ARG A 204 24.39 5.91 -10.24
CA ARG A 204 24.71 7.26 -10.71
C ARG A 204 26.20 7.54 -10.92
N LEU A 205 27.08 6.59 -10.62
CA LEU A 205 28.50 6.74 -10.84
C LEU A 205 28.77 6.87 -12.34
N GLY A 206 29.32 8.00 -12.81
CA GLY A 206 29.54 8.23 -14.24
C GLY A 206 28.25 8.19 -15.08
N TRP A 207 27.11 8.54 -14.49
CA TRP A 207 25.82 8.58 -15.18
C TRP A 207 25.75 9.74 -16.18
N ASN A 208 25.24 9.46 -17.38
CA ASN A 208 24.98 10.46 -18.41
C ASN A 208 23.56 10.29 -19.00
N PRO A 209 22.56 11.04 -18.49
CA PRO A 209 21.20 10.98 -19.03
C PRO A 209 21.09 11.62 -20.41
N ARG A 210 21.96 12.59 -20.77
CA ARG A 210 21.85 13.31 -22.05
C ARG A 210 22.31 12.50 -23.26
N ARG A 211 23.06 11.42 -23.04
CA ARG A 211 23.56 10.54 -24.11
C ARG A 211 22.52 9.46 -24.41
N THR A 212 21.62 9.74 -25.33
CA THR A 212 20.49 8.83 -25.68
C THR A 212 20.61 8.21 -27.07
N SER A 213 21.56 8.67 -27.90
CA SER A 213 21.76 8.11 -29.23
C SER A 213 22.13 6.62 -29.15
N GLY A 214 21.42 5.79 -29.91
CA GLY A 214 21.59 4.34 -29.97
C GLY A 214 20.89 3.55 -28.86
N LEU A 215 20.15 4.21 -27.94
CA LEU A 215 19.32 3.52 -26.96
C LEU A 215 17.96 3.14 -27.57
N SER A 216 17.35 2.07 -27.05
CA SER A 216 16.04 1.61 -27.50
C SER A 216 14.90 2.61 -27.21
N ASP A 217 15.11 3.47 -26.21
CA ASP A 217 14.19 4.53 -25.82
C ASP A 217 15.01 5.74 -25.32
N PRO A 218 14.70 6.98 -25.76
CA PRO A 218 15.41 8.18 -25.30
C PRO A 218 15.27 8.47 -23.80
N ARG A 219 14.37 7.78 -23.08
CA ARG A 219 14.18 7.91 -21.63
C ARG A 219 15.14 7.04 -20.83
N LEU A 220 15.82 6.10 -21.47
CA LEU A 220 16.93 5.35 -20.88
C LEU A 220 18.16 6.24 -20.67
N PHE A 221 19.13 5.75 -19.89
CA PHE A 221 20.36 6.48 -19.60
C PHE A 221 21.56 5.56 -19.34
N TRP A 222 22.75 6.05 -19.66
CA TRP A 222 24.00 5.38 -19.30
C TRP A 222 24.25 5.48 -17.81
N SER A 223 24.34 4.34 -17.15
CA SER A 223 24.52 4.19 -15.70
C SER A 223 25.83 3.45 -15.40
N TYR A 224 26.29 3.54 -14.15
CA TYR A 224 27.46 2.84 -13.60
C TYR A 224 28.70 2.84 -14.52
N LYS A 225 29.58 3.82 -14.29
CA LYS A 225 30.82 4.06 -15.05
C LYS A 225 30.56 4.16 -16.57
N SER A 226 29.38 4.64 -16.97
CA SER A 226 28.93 4.66 -18.37
C SER A 226 29.07 3.30 -19.09
N SER A 227 28.90 2.19 -18.36
CA SER A 227 29.15 0.84 -18.87
C SER A 227 27.88 0.02 -19.12
N LEU A 228 26.74 0.45 -18.60
CA LEU A 228 25.45 -0.23 -18.75
C LEU A 228 24.31 0.77 -18.82
N ILE A 229 23.12 0.30 -19.20
CA ILE A 229 21.93 1.15 -19.36
C ILE A 229 20.94 0.93 -18.22
N GLY A 230 20.42 2.03 -17.67
CA GLY A 230 19.36 2.04 -16.67
C GLY A 230 18.12 2.78 -17.17
N GLY A 231 17.00 2.54 -16.49
CA GLY A 231 15.75 3.26 -16.70
C GLY A 231 14.93 3.34 -15.42
N VAL A 232 13.96 4.25 -15.40
CA VAL A 232 13.04 4.43 -14.28
C VAL A 232 11.62 4.16 -14.73
N LEU A 233 10.95 3.25 -14.03
CA LEU A 233 9.57 2.85 -14.31
C LEU A 233 8.60 3.99 -13.98
N SER A 234 7.58 4.18 -14.82
CA SER A 234 6.57 5.23 -14.64
C SER A 234 5.86 5.11 -13.29
N ILE A 235 5.80 6.20 -12.52
CA ILE A 235 5.13 6.25 -11.21
C ILE A 235 3.60 6.17 -11.32
N SER A 236 3.07 6.30 -12.54
CA SER A 236 1.64 6.10 -12.86
C SER A 236 1.29 4.62 -13.08
N LEU A 237 2.29 3.77 -13.35
CA LEU A 237 2.13 2.33 -13.58
C LEU A 237 2.81 1.46 -12.50
N PHE A 238 3.89 1.94 -11.90
CA PHE A 238 4.62 1.29 -10.82
C PHE A 238 4.61 2.26 -9.64
N CYS A 239 3.44 2.36 -9.01
CA CYS A 239 3.13 3.44 -8.11
C CYS A 239 3.77 3.26 -6.74
N GLY A 240 4.41 4.31 -6.23
CA GLY A 240 4.59 4.48 -4.79
C GLY A 240 3.27 4.78 -4.09
N GLY A 241 3.25 4.74 -2.76
CA GLY A 241 1.99 4.85 -2.01
C GLY A 241 1.39 6.26 -2.11
N HIS A 242 2.22 7.29 -2.14
CA HIS A 242 1.74 8.65 -2.43
C HIS A 242 1.09 8.72 -3.83
N ASN A 243 1.76 8.17 -4.85
CA ASN A 243 1.29 8.23 -6.23
C ASN A 243 -0.08 7.56 -6.43
N TYR A 244 -0.27 6.37 -5.83
CA TYR A 244 -1.50 5.60 -5.98
C TYR A 244 -2.63 6.12 -5.09
N PHE A 245 -2.36 6.36 -3.81
CA PHE A 245 -3.43 6.59 -2.83
C PHE A 245 -3.72 8.08 -2.59
N VAL A 246 -2.71 8.96 -2.74
CA VAL A 246 -2.83 10.40 -2.45
C VAL A 246 -2.98 11.20 -3.75
N SER A 247 -1.98 11.13 -4.63
CA SER A 247 -2.03 11.80 -5.93
C SER A 247 -3.05 11.15 -6.88
N GLN A 248 -3.30 9.85 -6.71
CA GLN A 248 -4.26 9.07 -7.48
C GLN A 248 -3.99 9.12 -9.00
N PHE A 249 -2.71 9.09 -9.39
CA PHE A 249 -2.33 9.17 -10.82
C PHE A 249 -3.00 8.10 -11.69
N PRO A 250 -2.90 6.80 -11.38
CA PRO A 250 -3.50 5.80 -12.25
C PRO A 250 -5.01 5.98 -12.39
N GLN A 251 -5.71 6.33 -11.30
CA GLN A 251 -7.15 6.56 -11.33
C GLN A 251 -7.52 7.79 -12.17
N ARG A 252 -6.73 8.88 -12.08
CA ARG A 252 -6.95 10.10 -12.86
C ARG A 252 -6.61 9.93 -14.35
N LEU A 253 -5.64 9.08 -14.66
CA LEU A 253 -5.18 8.81 -16.03
C LEU A 253 -5.90 7.63 -16.68
N GLY A 254 -6.78 6.93 -15.97
CA GLY A 254 -7.43 5.71 -16.46
C GLY A 254 -6.45 4.55 -16.69
N MET A 255 -5.32 4.54 -15.98
CA MET A 255 -4.28 3.53 -16.11
C MET A 255 -4.45 2.41 -15.09
N THR A 256 -4.10 1.18 -15.49
CA THR A 256 -4.04 0.01 -14.60
C THR A 256 -2.59 -0.28 -14.20
N PRO A 257 -2.21 -0.12 -12.92
CA PRO A 257 -0.84 -0.32 -12.48
C PRO A 257 -0.33 -1.76 -12.64
N TYR A 258 0.97 -1.90 -12.88
CA TYR A 258 1.72 -3.14 -12.70
C TYR A 258 2.09 -3.38 -11.25
N SER A 259 2.27 -2.31 -10.48
CA SER A 259 2.64 -2.41 -9.07
C SER A 259 2.06 -1.28 -8.22
N ILE A 260 1.72 -1.64 -6.99
CA ILE A 260 1.42 -0.69 -5.91
C ILE A 260 2.37 -1.01 -4.77
N HIS A 261 3.35 -0.14 -4.56
CA HIS A 261 4.27 -0.17 -3.44
C HIS A 261 3.78 0.77 -2.34
N THR A 262 3.56 0.22 -1.16
CA THR A 262 3.07 0.97 -0.02
C THR A 262 4.22 1.73 0.68
N THR A 263 4.75 2.74 0.00
CA THR A 263 5.65 3.77 0.53
C THR A 263 4.89 5.04 0.88
N PHE A 264 5.54 6.03 1.53
CA PHE A 264 4.91 7.33 1.85
C PHE A 264 3.55 7.21 2.56
N GLN A 265 3.48 6.35 3.57
CA GLN A 265 2.25 6.07 4.31
C GLN A 265 2.50 5.99 5.81
N TYR A 266 1.42 6.01 6.57
CA TYR A 266 1.43 6.14 8.03
C TYR A 266 0.85 4.87 8.68
N GLY A 267 0.94 4.75 10.01
CA GLY A 267 0.33 3.62 10.73
C GLY A 267 1.01 2.26 10.52
N ALA A 268 2.28 2.24 10.11
CA ALA A 268 3.11 1.04 9.94
C ALA A 268 2.37 -0.07 9.17
N ALA A 269 2.45 -1.33 9.62
CA ALA A 269 1.79 -2.45 8.96
C ALA A 269 0.27 -2.26 8.84
N ALA A 270 -0.39 -1.74 9.88
CA ALA A 270 -1.84 -1.58 9.91
C ALA A 270 -2.32 -0.57 8.85
N GLY A 271 -1.59 0.53 8.68
CA GLY A 271 -1.83 1.50 7.63
C GLY A 271 -1.65 0.90 6.24
N LYS A 272 -0.57 0.16 5.98
CA LYS A 272 -0.37 -0.47 4.66
C LYS A 272 -1.51 -1.41 4.27
N ARG A 273 -1.94 -2.25 5.22
CA ARG A 273 -3.09 -3.14 5.00
C ARG A 273 -4.35 -2.33 4.68
N HIS A 274 -4.62 -1.28 5.44
CA HIS A 274 -5.83 -0.49 5.24
C HIS A 274 -5.81 0.27 3.90
N ARG A 275 -4.67 0.83 3.48
CA ARG A 275 -4.49 1.43 2.14
C ARG A 275 -4.82 0.42 1.04
N LEU A 276 -4.30 -0.79 1.16
CA LEU A 276 -4.56 -1.86 0.19
C LEU A 276 -6.01 -2.32 0.22
N ARG A 277 -6.69 -2.30 1.38
CA ARG A 277 -8.14 -2.54 1.49
C ARG A 277 -8.95 -1.44 0.80
N GLU A 278 -8.66 -0.17 1.07
CA GLU A 278 -9.29 0.99 0.41
C GLU A 278 -9.17 0.88 -1.13
N ALA A 279 -8.02 0.41 -1.61
CA ALA A 279 -7.77 0.15 -3.02
C ALA A 279 -8.40 -1.14 -3.57
N ARG A 280 -9.03 -1.96 -2.72
CA ARG A 280 -9.63 -3.27 -3.02
C ARG A 280 -8.61 -4.31 -3.53
N VAL A 281 -7.33 -4.13 -3.20
CA VAL A 281 -6.24 -5.06 -3.57
C VAL A 281 -5.73 -5.85 -2.37
N TRP A 282 -6.12 -5.55 -1.13
CA TRP A 282 -5.87 -6.47 -0.02
C TRP A 282 -6.80 -7.68 -0.08
N ILE A 283 -6.28 -8.86 0.23
CA ILE A 283 -7.02 -10.12 0.24
C ILE A 283 -7.28 -10.54 1.69
N ASP A 284 -8.51 -10.34 2.13
CA ASP A 284 -9.02 -10.86 3.39
C ASP A 284 -9.73 -12.20 3.17
N PRO A 285 -9.93 -13.01 4.24
CA PRO A 285 -10.74 -14.21 4.14
C PRO A 285 -12.24 -13.88 3.95
N PRO A 286 -13.07 -14.81 3.46
CA PRO A 286 -14.47 -14.55 3.12
C PRO A 286 -15.30 -13.92 4.25
N GLU A 287 -15.04 -14.28 5.50
CA GLU A 287 -15.75 -13.77 6.69
C GLU A 287 -15.53 -12.26 6.90
N TYR A 288 -14.48 -11.69 6.32
CA TYR A 288 -14.28 -10.25 6.33
C TYR A 288 -15.37 -9.53 5.52
N TYR A 289 -15.78 -10.13 4.39
CA TYR A 289 -16.72 -9.56 3.42
C TYR A 289 -18.20 -9.83 3.76
N ASP A 290 -18.48 -10.80 4.64
CA ASP A 290 -19.79 -11.05 5.25
C ASP A 290 -19.68 -11.14 6.78
N PRO A 291 -19.53 -10.00 7.48
CA PRO A 291 -19.45 -10.02 8.94
C PRO A 291 -20.80 -10.44 9.54
N PRO A 292 -20.83 -11.39 10.49
CA PRO A 292 -22.07 -11.80 11.16
C PRO A 292 -22.74 -10.65 11.91
N GLU A 293 -21.96 -9.69 12.40
CA GLU A 293 -22.41 -8.47 13.07
C GLU A 293 -23.21 -7.52 12.17
N GLY A 294 -23.11 -7.68 10.84
CA GLY A 294 -23.65 -6.73 9.89
C GLY A 294 -22.87 -5.40 9.84
N LEU A 295 -23.35 -4.53 8.96
CA LEU A 295 -22.71 -3.30 8.56
C LEU A 295 -23.63 -2.12 8.84
N LEU A 296 -23.03 -0.99 9.22
CA LEU A 296 -23.67 0.31 9.26
C LEU A 296 -23.02 1.23 8.24
N VAL A 297 -23.82 1.90 7.43
CA VAL A 297 -23.39 2.91 6.47
C VAL A 297 -24.22 4.17 6.66
N PHE A 298 -23.64 5.32 6.31
CA PHE A 298 -24.35 6.59 6.30
C PHE A 298 -23.73 7.52 5.25
N PRO A 299 -24.54 8.41 4.63
CA PRO A 299 -23.99 9.48 3.78
C PRO A 299 -23.33 10.54 4.65
N ILE A 300 -22.09 10.88 4.33
CA ILE A 300 -21.39 12.01 4.96
C ILE A 300 -21.79 13.32 4.27
N ASP A 301 -22.07 14.36 5.06
CA ASP A 301 -22.23 15.71 4.57
C ASP A 301 -20.87 16.42 4.50
N VAL A 302 -20.60 17.09 3.37
CA VAL A 302 -19.39 17.89 3.19
C VAL A 302 -19.74 19.14 2.40
N PRO A 303 -20.04 20.27 3.08
CA PRO A 303 -20.37 21.52 2.42
C PRO A 303 -19.28 21.97 1.44
N GLU A 304 -19.68 22.37 0.24
CA GLU A 304 -18.74 22.82 -0.80
C GLU A 304 -17.86 23.99 -0.34
N SER A 305 -18.40 24.88 0.50
CA SER A 305 -17.68 26.00 1.09
C SER A 305 -16.54 25.59 2.03
N LEU A 306 -16.58 24.39 2.61
CA LEU A 306 -15.46 23.84 3.40
C LEU A 306 -14.40 23.21 2.51
N VAL A 307 -14.77 22.68 1.35
CA VAL A 307 -13.85 22.08 0.37
C VAL A 307 -13.14 23.15 -0.46
N TYR A 308 -13.89 24.18 -0.88
CA TYR A 308 -13.44 25.29 -1.70
C TYR A 308 -13.74 26.64 -1.01
N PRO A 309 -13.07 26.93 0.12
CA PRO A 309 -13.28 28.18 0.81
C PRO A 309 -12.86 29.39 -0.03
N LYS A 310 -13.59 30.49 0.09
CA LYS A 310 -13.25 31.77 -0.55
C LYS A 310 -11.84 32.20 -0.10
N GLY A 311 -10.96 32.49 -1.05
CA GLY A 311 -9.55 32.83 -0.78
C GLY A 311 -8.61 31.62 -0.73
N GLY A 312 -9.10 30.41 -0.97
CA GLY A 312 -8.31 29.18 -1.04
C GLY A 312 -8.18 28.47 0.31
N MET A 313 -7.75 27.21 0.27
CA MET A 313 -7.60 26.37 1.46
C MET A 313 -6.49 26.92 2.36
N THR A 314 -6.81 27.11 3.65
CA THR A 314 -5.86 27.46 4.72
C THR A 314 -5.73 26.30 5.71
N THR A 315 -4.70 26.28 6.56
CA THR A 315 -4.59 25.27 7.64
C THR A 315 -5.82 25.26 8.54
N ARG A 316 -6.37 26.43 8.90
CA ARG A 316 -7.60 26.53 9.69
C ARG A 316 -8.80 25.97 8.92
N GLY A 317 -8.91 26.27 7.63
CA GLY A 317 -9.94 25.72 6.75
C GLY A 317 -9.87 24.19 6.64
N HIS A 318 -8.65 23.64 6.50
CA HIS A 318 -8.41 22.20 6.47
C HIS A 318 -8.85 21.53 7.77
N ILE A 319 -8.46 22.08 8.93
CA ILE A 319 -8.88 21.57 10.25
C ILE A 319 -10.42 21.63 10.39
N ALA A 320 -11.05 22.71 9.93
CA ALA A 320 -12.51 22.83 9.96
C ALA A 320 -13.19 21.76 9.06
N LEU A 321 -12.66 21.51 7.87
CA LEU A 321 -13.14 20.47 6.95
C LEU A 321 -13.01 19.06 7.56
N ILE A 322 -11.86 18.72 8.16
CA ILE A 322 -11.65 17.42 8.79
C ILE A 322 -12.55 17.27 10.03
N ASN A 323 -12.62 18.29 10.90
CA ASN A 323 -13.47 18.26 12.09
C ASN A 323 -14.97 18.13 11.76
N HIS A 324 -15.43 18.74 10.66
CA HIS A 324 -16.81 18.59 10.21
C HIS A 324 -17.14 17.12 9.91
N GLN A 325 -16.29 16.45 9.15
CA GLN A 325 -16.44 15.04 8.76
C GLN A 325 -16.24 14.09 9.96
N MET A 326 -15.25 14.37 10.81
CA MET A 326 -14.93 13.56 11.99
C MET A 326 -16.05 13.52 13.03
N ARG A 327 -16.82 14.60 13.19
CA ARG A 327 -18.00 14.59 14.07
C ARG A 327 -19.05 13.58 13.61
N GLN A 328 -19.29 13.51 12.30
CA GLN A 328 -20.24 12.55 11.73
C GLN A 328 -19.72 11.11 11.83
N ILE A 329 -18.43 10.88 11.58
CA ILE A 329 -17.78 9.56 11.78
C ILE A 329 -17.88 9.13 13.25
N ARG A 330 -17.67 10.04 14.20
CA ARG A 330 -17.85 9.75 15.63
C ARG A 330 -19.28 9.32 15.95
N SER A 331 -20.29 9.98 15.39
CA SER A 331 -21.69 9.55 15.51
C SER A 331 -21.93 8.16 14.91
N GLY A 332 -21.35 7.87 13.74
CA GLY A 332 -21.45 6.56 13.10
C GLY A 332 -20.79 5.45 13.90
N LEU A 333 -19.62 5.73 14.48
CA LEU A 333 -18.92 4.80 15.36
C LEU A 333 -19.72 4.50 16.63
N ALA A 334 -20.33 5.53 17.22
CA ALA A 334 -21.17 5.38 18.41
C ALA A 334 -22.40 4.51 18.11
N LEU A 335 -23.12 4.82 17.03
CA LEU A 335 -24.30 4.05 16.63
C LEU A 335 -23.95 2.61 16.25
N ALA A 336 -22.89 2.41 15.45
CA ALA A 336 -22.44 1.07 15.08
C ALA A 336 -22.03 0.25 16.31
N HIS A 337 -21.33 0.86 17.27
CA HIS A 337 -20.94 0.18 18.51
C HIS A 337 -22.16 -0.28 19.32
N VAL A 338 -23.18 0.55 19.47
CA VAL A 338 -24.39 0.23 20.24
C VAL A 338 -25.23 -0.85 19.55
N LEU A 339 -25.34 -0.80 18.22
CA LEU A 339 -26.06 -1.80 17.45
C LEU A 339 -25.26 -3.09 17.25
N GLY A 340 -24.02 -3.16 17.74
CA GLY A 340 -23.14 -4.30 17.55
C GLY A 340 -22.75 -4.53 16.10
N ARG A 341 -22.74 -3.49 15.25
CA ARG A 341 -22.42 -3.52 13.82
C ARG A 341 -21.01 -2.99 13.55
N LYS A 342 -20.43 -3.33 12.39
CA LYS A 342 -19.20 -2.70 11.90
C LYS A 342 -19.53 -1.46 11.08
N LEU A 343 -18.81 -0.35 11.30
CA LEU A 343 -18.99 0.85 10.50
C LEU A 343 -18.23 0.73 9.18
N VAL A 344 -18.92 0.86 8.05
CA VAL A 344 -18.26 1.17 6.78
C VAL A 344 -17.95 2.66 6.78
N LEU A 345 -16.66 3.02 6.77
CA LEU A 345 -16.25 4.43 6.78
C LEU A 345 -16.80 5.14 5.54
N PRO A 346 -17.32 6.37 5.64
CA PRO A 346 -17.58 7.18 4.46
C PRO A 346 -16.25 7.60 3.80
N SER A 347 -16.30 7.95 2.52
CA SER A 347 -15.16 8.61 1.88
C SER A 347 -14.99 10.03 2.45
N VAL A 348 -13.77 10.36 2.87
CA VAL A 348 -13.42 11.65 3.49
C VAL A 348 -12.62 12.49 2.52
N ILE A 349 -12.88 13.81 2.49
CA ILE A 349 -12.13 14.77 1.69
C ILE A 349 -11.09 15.47 2.57
N CYS A 350 -9.83 15.45 2.14
CA CYS A 350 -8.75 16.21 2.78
C CYS A 350 -8.38 17.44 1.95
N GLY A 351 -8.40 18.60 2.59
CA GLY A 351 -7.98 19.86 1.97
C GLY A 351 -6.48 19.94 1.68
N TYR A 352 -5.67 19.31 2.53
CA TYR A 352 -4.21 19.19 2.44
C TYR A 352 -3.79 17.72 2.51
N ASP A 353 -2.58 17.46 2.06
CA ASP A 353 -1.86 16.20 2.19
C ASP A 353 -1.40 15.97 3.64
N LYS A 354 -0.77 14.82 3.93
CA LYS A 354 -0.07 14.56 5.20
C LYS A 354 1.42 14.38 4.91
N ALA A 355 2.27 15.00 5.74
CA ALA A 355 3.72 14.86 5.67
C ALA A 355 4.35 14.76 7.07
N TRP A 356 5.58 14.24 7.15
CA TRP A 356 6.40 14.24 8.37
C TRP A 356 7.15 15.55 8.61
N TYR A 357 6.77 16.61 7.90
CA TYR A 357 7.28 17.97 8.01
C TYR A 357 6.15 18.96 7.71
N PRO A 358 6.27 20.24 8.12
CA PRO A 358 5.22 21.22 7.89
C PRO A 358 4.98 21.45 6.39
N LEU A 359 3.75 21.23 5.92
CA LEU A 359 3.37 21.45 4.52
C LEU A 359 3.34 22.94 4.12
N SER A 360 3.49 23.84 5.09
CA SER A 360 3.67 25.29 4.89
C SER A 360 5.12 25.72 4.72
N SER A 361 6.10 24.82 4.89
CA SER A 361 7.53 25.19 5.00
C SER A 361 8.22 25.43 3.66
N ALA A 362 7.62 25.09 2.51
CA ALA A 362 8.16 25.38 1.20
C ALA A 362 7.21 26.30 0.39
N PRO A 363 7.71 27.35 -0.29
CA PRO A 363 6.90 28.22 -1.16
C PRO A 363 6.11 27.46 -2.23
N THR A 364 6.56 26.26 -2.58
CA THR A 364 5.99 25.38 -3.59
C THR A 364 4.98 24.38 -3.04
N SER A 365 4.95 24.11 -1.73
CA SER A 365 4.19 22.96 -1.22
C SER A 365 2.69 23.20 -1.22
N ARG A 366 2.14 24.43 -1.14
CA ARG A 366 0.68 24.71 -1.28
C ARG A 366 -0.27 23.70 -0.60
N GLY A 367 0.14 23.11 0.53
CA GLY A 367 -0.62 22.06 1.23
C GLY A 367 -0.46 20.62 0.71
N ALA A 368 0.48 20.36 -0.18
CA ALA A 368 0.83 19.06 -0.75
C ALA A 368 2.27 18.67 -0.39
N PHE A 369 2.56 17.37 -0.37
CA PHE A 369 3.91 16.86 -0.12
C PHE A 369 4.93 17.46 -1.12
N GLY A 370 6.11 17.85 -0.65
CA GLY A 370 7.18 18.42 -1.48
C GLY A 370 7.56 17.52 -2.66
N GLY A 371 7.50 18.06 -3.87
CA GLY A 371 7.70 17.32 -5.12
C GLY A 371 6.42 16.73 -5.72
N ALA A 372 5.34 16.62 -4.95
CA ALA A 372 4.00 16.41 -5.50
C ALA A 372 3.46 17.74 -6.02
N ARG A 373 2.62 17.70 -7.06
CA ARG A 373 2.02 18.92 -7.62
C ARG A 373 0.74 19.27 -6.86
N GLY A 374 0.56 20.55 -6.50
CA GLY A 374 -0.61 21.00 -5.72
C GLY A 374 -1.99 20.79 -6.37
N PHE A 375 -2.07 20.47 -7.67
CA PHE A 375 -3.35 20.17 -8.35
C PHE A 375 -4.04 18.90 -7.82
N ILE A 376 -3.34 18.08 -7.04
CA ILE A 376 -3.92 16.88 -6.41
C ILE A 376 -4.98 17.24 -5.35
N LEU A 377 -4.93 18.46 -4.82
CA LEU A 377 -5.83 18.94 -3.76
C LEU A 377 -7.16 19.46 -4.33
N PRO A 378 -8.29 19.24 -3.64
CA PRO A 378 -8.43 18.41 -2.45
C PRO A 378 -8.35 16.91 -2.78
N ILE A 379 -7.86 16.12 -1.83
CA ILE A 379 -7.81 14.66 -1.95
C ILE A 379 -9.22 14.12 -1.66
N ARG A 380 -9.93 13.65 -2.70
CA ARG A 380 -11.35 13.28 -2.60
C ARG A 380 -11.61 11.99 -1.83
N ASN A 381 -10.74 10.98 -2.04
CA ASN A 381 -10.74 9.74 -1.24
C ASN A 381 -9.52 9.80 -0.33
N CYS A 382 -9.61 10.62 0.70
CA CYS A 382 -8.52 10.80 1.64
C CYS A 382 -8.26 9.48 2.37
N PRO A 383 -7.03 8.98 2.33
CA PRO A 383 -6.70 7.73 3.00
C PRO A 383 -6.91 7.83 4.51
N VAL A 384 -7.42 6.78 5.15
CA VAL A 384 -7.79 6.84 6.58
C VAL A 384 -6.64 7.26 7.49
N ASP A 385 -5.41 6.86 7.15
CA ASP A 385 -4.21 7.14 7.94
C ASP A 385 -3.77 8.62 7.87
N HIS A 386 -4.43 9.43 7.05
CA HIS A 386 -4.26 10.89 7.04
C HIS A 386 -4.92 11.54 8.24
N PHE A 387 -6.12 11.08 8.62
CA PHE A 387 -6.95 11.74 9.63
C PHE A 387 -7.28 10.86 10.84
N LEU A 388 -6.93 9.57 10.82
CA LEU A 388 -7.14 8.62 11.93
C LEU A 388 -5.94 7.69 12.14
N GLU A 389 -5.58 7.45 13.40
CA GLU A 389 -4.58 6.46 13.76
C GLU A 389 -5.17 5.03 13.73
N ILE A 390 -5.15 4.40 12.55
CA ILE A 390 -5.86 3.14 12.27
C ILE A 390 -5.49 1.98 13.21
N GLY A 391 -4.25 1.94 13.73
CA GLY A 391 -3.80 0.91 14.66
C GLY A 391 -4.58 0.92 15.98
N MET A 392 -5.10 2.07 16.40
CA MET A 392 -5.81 2.24 17.67
C MET A 392 -7.31 1.90 17.57
N LEU A 393 -7.81 1.62 16.36
CA LEU A 393 -9.23 1.38 16.10
C LEU A 393 -9.60 -0.11 16.05
N SER A 394 -8.63 -1.02 16.19
CA SER A 394 -8.83 -2.46 15.95
C SER A 394 -9.64 -2.71 14.66
N PRO A 395 -9.11 -2.30 13.49
CA PRO A 395 -9.91 -2.02 12.31
C PRO A 395 -10.73 -3.21 11.82
N THR A 396 -10.25 -4.45 11.96
CA THR A 396 -11.01 -5.66 11.58
C THR A 396 -12.25 -5.88 12.44
N GLN A 397 -12.23 -5.44 13.70
CA GLN A 397 -13.32 -5.56 14.65
C GLN A 397 -14.31 -4.41 14.53
N THR A 398 -13.82 -3.20 14.28
CA THR A 398 -14.63 -1.96 14.38
C THR A 398 -15.12 -1.44 13.02
N LEU A 399 -14.36 -1.66 11.95
CA LEU A 399 -14.47 -0.87 10.72
C LEU A 399 -14.46 -1.73 9.45
N ARG A 400 -14.92 -1.12 8.36
CA ARG A 400 -14.61 -1.45 6.97
C ARG A 400 -14.22 -0.17 6.23
N GLU A 401 -13.34 -0.32 5.24
CA GLU A 401 -12.89 0.75 4.36
C GLU A 401 -14.05 1.35 3.54
N TYR A 402 -13.90 2.59 3.07
CA TYR A 402 -14.96 3.28 2.30
C TYR A 402 -15.34 2.58 0.99
N SER A 403 -14.43 1.79 0.44
CA SER A 403 -14.64 1.05 -0.81
C SER A 403 -15.28 -0.32 -0.61
N PHE A 404 -15.56 -0.73 0.63
CA PHE A 404 -16.00 -2.09 0.97
C PHE A 404 -17.24 -2.55 0.19
N LEU A 405 -18.30 -1.73 0.13
CA LEU A 405 -19.53 -2.10 -0.60
C LEU A 405 -19.36 -2.13 -2.12
N SER A 406 -18.33 -1.45 -2.64
CA SER A 406 -17.94 -1.50 -4.06
C SER A 406 -16.90 -2.60 -4.34
N ASN A 407 -16.53 -3.37 -3.33
CA ASN A 407 -15.53 -4.40 -3.48
C ASN A 407 -16.14 -5.63 -4.16
N PRO A 408 -15.59 -6.12 -5.29
CA PRO A 408 -16.15 -7.26 -6.02
C PRO A 408 -16.21 -8.56 -5.21
N ARG A 409 -15.46 -8.67 -4.10
CA ARG A 409 -15.54 -9.84 -3.21
C ARG A 409 -16.60 -9.70 -2.12
N THR A 410 -17.26 -8.55 -1.99
CA THR A 410 -18.42 -8.38 -1.11
C THR A 410 -19.59 -9.17 -1.70
N PRO A 411 -20.11 -10.20 -1.00
CA PRO A 411 -21.13 -11.08 -1.58
C PRO A 411 -22.39 -10.32 -1.97
N ALA A 412 -22.99 -10.72 -3.10
CA ALA A 412 -24.26 -10.13 -3.56
C ALA A 412 -25.36 -10.22 -2.49
N ALA A 413 -25.39 -11.29 -1.70
CA ALA A 413 -26.34 -11.47 -0.59
C ALA A 413 -26.19 -10.41 0.53
N VAL A 414 -24.96 -9.95 0.79
CA VAL A 414 -24.70 -8.85 1.73
C VAL A 414 -25.24 -7.54 1.14
N LEU A 415 -24.97 -7.28 -0.14
CA LEU A 415 -25.40 -6.06 -0.83
C LEU A 415 -26.93 -5.96 -0.97
N SER A 416 -27.61 -7.09 -1.21
CA SER A 416 -29.07 -7.15 -1.35
C SER A 416 -29.82 -7.09 -0.01
N SER A 417 -29.19 -7.56 1.09
CA SER A 417 -29.77 -7.50 2.43
C SER A 417 -29.55 -6.10 3.04
N ARG A 418 -30.33 -5.12 2.55
CA ARG A 418 -30.20 -3.71 2.92
C ARG A 418 -31.50 -3.12 3.47
N ALA A 419 -31.40 -2.42 4.59
CA ALA A 419 -32.45 -1.54 5.12
C ALA A 419 -31.99 -0.09 5.14
N THR A 420 -32.92 0.85 4.93
CA THR A 420 -32.68 2.29 5.01
C THR A 420 -33.65 2.92 6.01
N THR A 421 -33.13 3.77 6.90
CA THR A 421 -33.93 4.43 7.95
C THR A 421 -33.38 5.83 8.26
N LYS A 422 -34.22 6.64 8.92
CA LYS A 422 -33.81 7.83 9.65
C LYS A 422 -33.77 7.52 11.15
N LEU A 423 -32.95 8.26 11.90
CA LEU A 423 -32.98 8.29 13.35
C LEU A 423 -34.11 9.20 13.82
N GLU A 424 -34.90 8.69 14.76
CA GLU A 424 -35.99 9.38 15.46
C GLU A 424 -35.51 9.82 16.85
N LEU A 425 -35.09 11.08 16.98
CA LEU A 425 -34.43 11.58 18.20
C LEU A 425 -35.39 11.66 19.39
N GLU A 426 -36.66 11.92 19.12
CA GLU A 426 -37.75 11.97 20.09
C GLU A 426 -37.94 10.65 20.85
N LYS A 427 -37.48 9.52 20.29
CA LYS A 427 -37.52 8.21 20.93
C LYS A 427 -36.34 7.96 21.89
N GLY A 428 -35.34 8.82 21.91
CA GLY A 428 -34.17 8.69 22.79
C GLY A 428 -33.54 7.29 22.71
N ALA A 429 -33.25 6.68 23.85
CA ALA A 429 -32.63 5.35 23.91
C ALA A 429 -33.45 4.23 23.22
N ALA A 430 -34.79 4.34 23.22
CA ALA A 430 -35.68 3.37 22.60
C ALA A 430 -35.50 3.29 21.08
N GLU A 431 -34.94 4.33 20.45
CA GLU A 431 -34.62 4.29 19.02
C GLU A 431 -33.56 3.25 18.71
N THR A 432 -32.52 3.11 19.54
CA THR A 432 -31.46 2.11 19.31
C THR A 432 -31.98 0.68 19.47
N GLU A 433 -32.91 0.47 20.39
CA GLU A 433 -33.60 -0.81 20.58
C GLU A 433 -34.50 -1.15 19.38
N ARG A 434 -35.26 -0.17 18.88
CA ARG A 434 -36.07 -0.30 17.67
C ARG A 434 -35.21 -0.71 16.48
N LEU A 435 -34.08 -0.03 16.25
CA LEU A 435 -33.17 -0.35 15.15
C LEU A 435 -32.60 -1.76 15.27
N ALA A 436 -32.20 -2.17 16.48
CA ALA A 436 -31.68 -3.51 16.73
C ALA A 436 -32.74 -4.60 16.50
N LYS A 437 -33.99 -4.37 16.95
CA LYS A 437 -35.09 -5.31 16.85
C LYS A 437 -35.65 -5.40 15.42
N ASP A 438 -35.97 -4.27 14.82
CA ASP A 438 -36.74 -4.21 13.57
C ASP A 438 -35.84 -4.36 12.35
N LEU A 439 -34.60 -3.88 12.44
CA LEU A 439 -33.65 -3.83 11.32
C LEU A 439 -32.39 -4.67 11.58
N GLY A 440 -32.32 -5.41 12.69
CA GLY A 440 -31.19 -6.26 13.08
C GLY A 440 -30.85 -7.35 12.07
N SER A 441 -31.86 -7.90 11.39
CA SER A 441 -31.69 -9.00 10.41
C SER A 441 -31.03 -8.59 9.10
N PHE A 442 -31.01 -7.28 8.77
CA PHE A 442 -30.39 -6.79 7.55
C PHE A 442 -28.87 -6.72 7.68
N LYS A 443 -28.15 -7.18 6.65
CA LYS A 443 -26.69 -7.14 6.61
C LYS A 443 -26.16 -5.72 6.49
N VAL A 444 -26.86 -4.83 5.77
CA VAL A 444 -26.48 -3.42 5.61
C VAL A 444 -27.58 -2.51 6.14
N LEU A 445 -27.30 -1.77 7.20
CA LEU A 445 -28.17 -0.73 7.71
C LEU A 445 -27.68 0.65 7.25
N ASN A 446 -28.49 1.35 6.46
CA ASN A 446 -28.21 2.69 5.97
C ASN A 446 -28.99 3.76 6.75
N VAL A 447 -28.28 4.65 7.44
CA VAL A 447 -28.89 5.71 8.27
C VAL A 447 -28.73 7.07 7.60
N THR A 448 -29.81 7.60 7.02
CA THR A 448 -29.70 8.70 6.03
C THR A 448 -29.51 10.08 6.63
N ASN A 449 -29.96 10.33 7.86
CA ASN A 449 -29.86 11.62 8.54
C ASN A 449 -28.74 11.67 9.59
N LEU A 450 -27.81 10.70 9.59
CA LEU A 450 -26.76 10.66 10.62
C LEU A 450 -25.89 11.92 10.64
N HIS A 451 -25.70 12.56 9.49
CA HIS A 451 -24.92 13.79 9.35
C HIS A 451 -25.51 14.97 10.16
N THR A 452 -26.81 14.94 10.49
CA THR A 452 -27.46 15.98 11.31
C THR A 452 -27.56 15.61 12.79
N VAL A 453 -27.01 14.46 13.21
CA VAL A 453 -27.22 13.91 14.55
C VAL A 453 -25.90 13.71 15.29
N ASP A 454 -25.77 14.33 16.46
CA ASP A 454 -24.73 13.99 17.44
C ASP A 454 -25.21 12.80 18.29
N VAL A 455 -24.93 11.58 17.85
CA VAL A 455 -25.42 10.35 18.51
C VAL A 455 -24.93 10.26 19.96
N VAL A 456 -23.74 10.79 20.26
CA VAL A 456 -23.14 10.72 21.60
C VAL A 456 -23.88 11.61 22.60
N ASN A 457 -24.37 12.77 22.13
CA ASN A 457 -24.95 13.81 22.99
C ASN A 457 -26.47 14.02 22.82
N SER A 458 -27.12 13.34 21.88
CA SER A 458 -28.55 13.52 21.56
C SER A 458 -29.53 12.74 22.45
N GLY A 459 -29.05 11.99 23.45
CA GLY A 459 -29.90 11.13 24.29
C GLY A 459 -30.31 9.80 23.65
N LEU A 460 -29.85 9.52 22.42
CA LEU A 460 -29.99 8.20 21.78
C LEU A 460 -29.24 7.09 22.50
N LEU A 461 -28.18 7.44 23.23
CA LEU A 461 -27.37 6.51 24.00
C LEU A 461 -27.73 6.61 25.48
N SER A 462 -27.98 5.46 26.11
CA SER A 462 -27.99 5.39 27.57
C SER A 462 -26.63 5.79 28.14
N THR A 463 -26.60 6.22 29.41
CA THR A 463 -25.36 6.58 30.11
C THR A 463 -24.31 5.46 30.05
N ILE A 464 -24.74 4.21 30.21
CA ILE A 464 -23.86 3.04 30.16
C ILE A 464 -23.27 2.86 28.75
N GLN A 465 -24.10 2.92 27.71
CA GLN A 465 -23.64 2.81 26.31
C GLN A 465 -22.65 3.93 25.95
N ARG A 466 -22.91 5.17 26.40
CA ARG A 466 -22.01 6.30 26.17
C ARG A 466 -20.65 6.10 26.86
N ILE A 467 -20.63 5.61 28.09
CA ILE A 467 -19.39 5.31 28.84
C ILE A 467 -18.62 4.18 28.16
N ALA A 468 -19.30 3.11 27.74
CA ALA A 468 -18.70 1.98 27.03
C ALA A 468 -18.06 2.43 25.71
N PHE A 469 -18.78 3.21 24.91
CA PHE A 469 -18.27 3.79 23.67
C PHE A 469 -17.04 4.66 23.91
N THR A 470 -17.13 5.61 24.84
CA THR A 470 -16.05 6.55 25.15
C THR A 470 -14.81 5.81 25.64
N THR A 471 -14.99 4.79 26.47
CA THR A 471 -13.90 3.93 26.96
C THR A 471 -13.26 3.15 25.81
N LYS A 472 -14.05 2.54 24.93
CA LYS A 472 -13.55 1.79 23.76
C LYS A 472 -12.73 2.69 22.82
N MET A 473 -13.20 3.91 22.60
CA MET A 473 -12.60 4.85 21.66
C MET A 473 -11.62 5.84 22.30
N ARG A 474 -11.27 5.67 23.58
CA ARG A 474 -10.44 6.62 24.34
C ARG A 474 -9.08 6.90 23.69
N HIS A 475 -8.56 5.93 22.94
CA HIS A 475 -7.27 5.99 22.27
C HIS A 475 -7.39 6.18 20.75
N ALA A 476 -8.60 6.31 20.23
CA ALA A 476 -8.85 6.65 18.84
C ALA A 476 -8.52 8.14 18.61
N GLY A 477 -7.22 8.42 18.44
CA GLY A 477 -6.73 9.76 18.13
C GLY A 477 -6.91 10.10 16.65
N GLY A 478 -7.12 11.39 16.37
CA GLY A 478 -6.92 11.92 15.03
C GLY A 478 -5.45 11.73 14.63
N GLY A 479 -5.22 11.23 13.43
CA GLY A 479 -3.88 11.28 12.84
C GLY A 479 -3.50 12.75 12.68
N TRP A 480 -2.27 13.13 13.03
CA TRP A 480 -1.78 14.49 12.80
C TRP A 480 -1.91 14.79 11.30
N CYS A 481 -2.83 15.70 10.93
CA CYS A 481 -2.86 16.37 9.63
C CYS A 481 -1.97 17.61 9.70
#